data_AF-A0A7W1HSS4-F1
#
_entry.id   AF-A0A7W1HSS4-F1
#
_cell.length_a   1.000
_cell.length_b   1.000
_cell.length_c   1.000
_cell.angle_alpha   90.00
_cell.angle_beta   90.00
_cell.angle_gamma   90.00
#
_symmetry.space_group_name_H-M   'P 1'
#
loop_
_entity.id
_entity.type
_entity.pdbx_description
1 polymer ?
#
loop_
_entity_poly.entity_id
_entity_poly.type
_entity_poly.pdbx_seq_one_letter_code
_entity_poly.pdbx_strand_id
1 'polypeptide(L)'
;PNMARLPGVEASTGSLGQGLSIGVGHALAARLDGRDLRVYVMSGDGELEEGQVWEAVMYAGNQGLDNLTFIVDHNKFQQTAAVEDVLPLDPLDAKFKGFQ
;
A
#
# COMPACT_ATOMS: atom_id res chain seq x y z
N PRO A 1 -3.55 13.40 5.38
CA PRO A 1 -4.52 14.00 4.42
C PRO A 1 -5.94 13.93 4.97
N ASN A 2 -6.87 14.81 4.56
CA ASN A 2 -8.28 14.73 4.98
C ASN A 2 -9.22 14.86 3.77
N MET A 3 -9.84 13.75 3.38
CA MET A 3 -10.70 13.67 2.19
C MET A 3 -11.97 14.53 2.29
N ALA A 4 -12.46 14.80 3.51
CA ALA A 4 -13.65 15.61 3.72
C ALA A 4 -13.39 17.12 3.64
N ARG A 5 -12.12 17.54 3.53
CA ARG A 5 -11.71 18.94 3.60
C ARG A 5 -10.99 19.45 2.35
N LEU A 6 -10.45 18.56 1.51
CA LEU A 6 -9.68 18.94 0.32
C LEU A 6 -10.10 18.11 -0.90
N PRO A 7 -10.73 18.72 -1.92
CA PRO A 7 -11.01 18.05 -3.19
C PRO A 7 -9.73 17.49 -3.83
N GLY A 8 -9.82 16.28 -4.37
CA GLY A 8 -8.68 15.54 -4.94
C GLY A 8 -7.91 14.69 -3.92
N VAL A 9 -8.29 14.68 -2.64
CA VAL A 9 -7.80 13.71 -1.66
C VAL A 9 -8.78 12.53 -1.61
N GLU A 10 -8.35 11.38 -2.12
CA GLU A 10 -9.19 10.17 -2.22
C GLU A 10 -9.38 9.44 -0.89
N ALA A 11 -8.52 9.70 0.11
CA ALA A 11 -8.60 9.06 1.42
C ALA A 11 -8.02 9.93 2.53
N SER A 12 -8.63 9.86 3.72
CA SER A 12 -8.02 10.37 4.94
C SER A 12 -6.97 9.39 5.43
N THR A 13 -5.69 9.78 5.36
CA THR A 13 -4.54 8.98 5.79
C THR A 13 -3.71 9.71 6.83
N GLY A 14 -2.84 8.97 7.52
CA GLY A 14 -1.95 9.49 8.56
C GLY A 14 -1.58 8.41 9.58
N SER A 15 -2.48 7.46 9.81
CA SER A 15 -2.12 6.17 10.39
C SER A 15 -1.46 5.34 9.30
N LEU A 16 -0.20 4.97 9.52
CA LEU A 16 0.57 4.11 8.62
C LEU A 16 -0.11 2.74 8.47
N GLY A 17 0.12 2.09 7.33
CA GLY A 17 -0.43 0.79 6.94
C GLY A 17 -1.82 0.85 6.29
N GLN A 18 -2.59 1.92 6.52
CA GLN A 18 -3.98 1.99 6.09
C GLN A 18 -4.20 2.30 4.61
N GLY A 19 -3.25 3.04 4.00
CA GLY A 19 -3.40 3.53 2.62
C GLY A 19 -3.58 2.40 1.60
N LEU A 20 -2.82 1.31 1.74
CA LEU A 20 -2.89 0.19 0.81
C LEU A 20 -4.22 -0.57 0.91
N SER A 21 -4.73 -0.84 2.12
CA SER A 21 -6.03 -1.50 2.28
C SER A 21 -7.17 -0.69 1.66
N ILE A 22 -7.13 0.64 1.79
CA ILE A 22 -8.11 1.53 1.15
C ILE A 22 -7.97 1.46 -0.38
N GLY A 23 -6.74 1.52 -0.90
CA GLY A 23 -6.49 1.41 -2.34
C GLY A 23 -6.91 0.06 -2.94
N VAL A 24 -6.72 -1.04 -2.21
CA VAL A 24 -7.26 -2.37 -2.55
C VAL A 24 -8.78 -2.33 -2.67
N GLY A 25 -9.47 -1.69 -1.73
CA GLY A 25 -10.92 -1.48 -1.79
C GLY A 25 -11.34 -0.67 -3.02
N HIS A 26 -10.64 0.42 -3.33
CA HIS A 26 -10.90 1.22 -4.53
C HIS A 26 -10.70 0.41 -5.83
N ALA A 27 -9.61 -0.37 -5.91
CA ALA A 27 -9.30 -1.18 -7.09
C ALA A 27 -10.35 -2.27 -7.31
N LEU A 28 -10.75 -2.95 -6.23
CA LEU A 28 -11.81 -3.95 -6.26
C LEU A 28 -13.16 -3.34 -6.69
N ALA A 29 -13.54 -2.19 -6.12
CA ALA A 29 -14.77 -1.50 -6.45
C ALA A 29 -14.80 -1.07 -7.94
N ALA A 30 -13.69 -0.52 -8.45
CA ALA A 30 -13.58 -0.14 -9.85
C ALA A 30 -13.78 -1.33 -10.80
N ARG A 31 -13.21 -2.49 -10.47
CA ARG A 31 -13.40 -3.72 -11.24
C ARG A 31 -14.85 -4.22 -11.20
N LEU A 32 -15.48 -4.22 -10.02
CA LEU A 32 -16.87 -4.65 -9.85
C LEU A 32 -17.85 -3.73 -10.60
N ASP A 33 -17.56 -2.43 -10.64
CA ASP A 33 -18.35 -1.45 -11.37
C ASP A 33 -18.05 -1.42 -12.88
N GLY A 34 -17.10 -2.22 -13.38
CA GLY A 34 -16.69 -2.22 -14.79
C GLY A 34 -16.04 -0.91 -15.24
N ARG A 35 -15.40 -0.17 -14.32
CA ARG A 35 -14.73 1.10 -14.61
C ARG A 35 -13.29 0.87 -15.06
N ASP A 36 -12.93 1.49 -16.18
CA ASP A 36 -11.56 1.51 -16.69
C ASP A 36 -10.74 2.60 -15.98
N LEU A 37 -10.29 2.30 -14.76
CA LEU A 37 -9.39 3.16 -14.01
C LEU A 37 -8.33 2.33 -13.29
N ARG A 38 -7.20 2.99 -12.99
CA ARG A 38 -6.10 2.42 -12.22
C ARG A 38 -5.95 3.15 -10.90
N VAL A 39 -5.77 2.39 -9.82
CA VAL A 39 -5.52 2.90 -8.49
C VAL A 39 -4.02 2.88 -8.22
N TYR A 40 -3.48 4.00 -7.77
CA TYR A 40 -2.10 4.10 -7.33
C TYR A 40 -2.05 4.36 -5.83
N VAL A 41 -1.22 3.60 -5.13
CA VAL A 41 -0.92 3.81 -3.71
C VAL A 41 0.58 3.95 -3.55
N MET A 42 1.01 4.94 -2.78
CA MET A 42 2.40 5.13 -2.41
C MET A 42 2.56 4.95 -0.89
N SER A 43 3.64 4.27 -0.48
CA SER A 43 3.96 4.00 0.92
C SER A 43 5.47 4.07 1.12
N GLY A 44 5.92 4.41 2.33
CA GLY A 44 7.34 4.33 2.69
C GLY A 44 7.77 2.91 3.03
N ASP A 45 9.06 2.61 2.91
CA ASP A 45 9.60 1.31 3.33
C ASP A 45 9.46 1.03 4.83
N GLY A 46 9.59 2.03 5.70
CA GLY A 46 9.28 1.88 7.13
C GLY A 46 7.79 1.63 7.43
N GLU A 47 6.87 2.09 6.57
CA GLU A 47 5.43 1.78 6.72
C GLU A 47 5.12 0.31 6.43
N LEU A 48 5.98 -0.39 5.68
CA LEU A 48 5.82 -1.83 5.41
C LEU A 48 6.03 -2.70 6.67
N GLU A 49 6.49 -2.13 7.78
CA GLU A 49 6.55 -2.84 9.07
C GLU A 49 5.14 -3.10 9.65
N GLU A 50 4.13 -2.33 9.23
CA GLU A 50 2.75 -2.52 9.64
C GLU A 50 2.15 -3.80 9.03
N GLY A 51 1.69 -4.72 9.88
CA GLY A 51 1.12 -6.00 9.44
C GLY A 51 -0.06 -5.85 8.46
N GLN A 52 -0.82 -4.76 8.59
CA GLN A 52 -1.95 -4.45 7.72
C GLN A 52 -1.54 -4.31 6.25
N VAL A 53 -0.32 -3.87 5.96
CA VAL A 53 0.21 -3.80 4.58
C VAL A 53 0.25 -5.21 3.98
N TRP A 54 0.77 -6.19 4.70
CA TRP A 54 0.92 -7.56 4.22
C TRP A 54 -0.42 -8.27 4.07
N GLU A 55 -1.40 -7.98 4.93
CA GLU A 55 -2.78 -8.43 4.74
C GLU A 55 -3.37 -7.91 3.43
N ALA A 56 -3.15 -6.63 3.11
CA ALA A 56 -3.62 -6.01 1.87
C ALA A 56 -2.91 -6.56 0.63
N VAL A 57 -1.59 -6.77 0.69
CA VAL A 57 -0.79 -7.39 -0.39
C VAL A 57 -1.30 -8.80 -0.66
N MET A 58 -1.48 -9.63 0.38
CA MET A 58 -2.01 -10.99 0.28
C MET A 58 -3.38 -11.01 -0.40
N TYR A 59 -4.28 -10.12 0.02
CA TYR A 59 -5.61 -10.04 -0.57
C TYR A 59 -5.57 -9.58 -2.03
N ALA A 60 -4.78 -8.56 -2.34
CA ALA A 60 -4.64 -8.02 -3.70
C ALA A 60 -4.12 -9.06 -4.70
N GLY A 61 -3.11 -9.84 -4.30
CA GLY A 61 -2.58 -10.95 -5.09
C GLY A 61 -3.63 -12.04 -5.32
N ASN A 62 -4.26 -12.55 -4.26
CA ASN A 62 -5.32 -13.56 -4.35
C ASN A 62 -6.52 -13.11 -5.20
N GLN A 63 -6.84 -11.81 -5.21
CA GLN A 63 -7.89 -11.25 -6.04
C GLN A 63 -7.45 -10.90 -7.46
N GLY A 64 -6.16 -10.99 -7.79
CA GLY A 64 -5.62 -10.60 -9.09
C GLY A 64 -5.98 -9.15 -9.46
N LEU A 65 -5.78 -8.20 -8.55
CA LEU A 65 -6.08 -6.78 -8.77
C LEU A 65 -5.03 -6.12 -9.67
N ASP A 66 -5.09 -6.42 -10.97
CA ASP A 66 -4.20 -5.90 -12.02
C ASP A 66 -4.32 -4.38 -12.23
N ASN A 67 -5.44 -3.78 -11.81
CA ASN A 67 -5.71 -2.34 -11.83
C ASN A 67 -5.19 -1.59 -10.58
N LEU A 68 -4.48 -2.26 -9.66
CA LEU A 68 -3.78 -1.65 -8.54
C LEU A 68 -2.27 -1.58 -8.83
N THR A 69 -1.67 -0.41 -8.58
CA THR A 69 -0.22 -0.23 -8.60
C THR A 69 0.24 0.28 -7.24
N PHE A 70 1.03 -0.53 -6.54
CA PHE A 70 1.63 -0.18 -5.27
C PHE A 70 3.08 0.28 -5.47
N ILE A 71 3.39 1.47 -4.98
CA ILE A 71 4.71 2.11 -5.08
C ILE A 71 5.30 2.20 -3.68
N VAL A 72 6.48 1.61 -3.51
CA VAL A 72 7.24 1.71 -2.26
C VAL A 72 8.33 2.75 -2.45
N ASP A 73 8.30 3.82 -1.66
CA ASP A 73 9.42 4.73 -1.48
C ASP A 73 10.47 4.06 -0.58
N HIS A 74 11.45 3.44 -1.24
CA HIS A 74 12.47 2.63 -0.60
C HIS A 74 13.72 3.46 -0.30
N ASN A 75 13.57 4.45 0.59
CA ASN A 75 14.58 5.45 0.90
C ASN A 75 15.53 5.05 2.05
N LYS A 76 15.31 3.88 2.67
CA LYS A 76 16.12 3.24 3.71
C LYS A 76 16.05 3.85 5.11
N PHE A 77 15.23 4.85 5.35
CA PHE A 77 15.12 5.52 6.65
C PHE A 77 13.68 5.68 7.13
N GLN A 78 13.51 5.55 8.44
CA GLN A 78 12.25 5.85 9.12
C GLN A 78 12.44 6.85 10.26
N GLN A 79 11.39 7.11 11.02
CA GLN A 79 11.35 8.23 11.96
C GLN A 79 12.52 8.25 12.96
N THR A 80 12.98 7.09 13.44
CA THR A 80 13.99 6.98 14.49
C THR A 80 15.38 6.60 14.00
N ALA A 81 15.49 5.76 12.98
CA ALA A 81 16.76 5.24 12.46
C ALA A 81 16.60 4.68 11.03
N ALA A 82 17.66 4.08 10.49
CA ALA A 82 17.57 3.32 9.24
C ALA A 82 16.65 2.10 9.44
N VAL A 83 15.92 1.70 8.39
CA VAL A 83 15.03 0.53 8.42
C VAL A 83 15.79 -0.75 8.81
N GLU A 84 17.02 -0.90 8.28
CA GLU A 84 17.91 -2.04 8.57
C GLU A 84 18.25 -2.17 10.07
N ASP A 85 18.30 -1.05 10.80
CA ASP A 85 18.67 -1.03 12.22
C ASP A 85 17.45 -1.23 13.14
N VAL A 86 16.22 -1.11 12.62
CA VAL A 86 14.98 -1.22 13.42
C VAL A 86 14.27 -2.54 13.15
N LEU A 87 13.83 -2.77 11.92
CA LEU A 87 13.19 -4.01 11.50
C LEU A 87 13.47 -4.25 9.99
N PRO A 88 14.57 -4.95 9.66
CA PRO A 88 14.93 -5.19 8.27
C PRO A 88 13.86 -6.03 7.55
N LEU A 89 13.40 -5.55 6.39
CA LEU A 89 12.40 -6.21 5.55
C LEU A 89 12.98 -6.79 4.25
N ASP A 90 14.27 -6.62 4.00
CA ASP A 90 14.90 -7.16 2.80
C ASP A 90 15.00 -8.71 2.82
N PRO A 91 14.96 -9.37 1.65
CA PRO A 91 14.70 -8.79 0.33
C PRO A 91 13.20 -8.56 0.08
N LEU A 92 12.82 -7.31 -0.22
CA LEU A 92 11.41 -6.95 -0.44
C LEU A 92 10.79 -7.69 -1.63
N ASP A 93 11.53 -7.89 -2.72
CA ASP A 93 11.01 -8.55 -3.91
C ASP A 93 10.55 -9.99 -3.62
N ALA A 94 11.31 -10.72 -2.79
CA ALA A 94 10.95 -12.07 -2.37
C ALA A 94 9.70 -12.08 -1.48
N LYS A 95 9.55 -11.10 -0.58
CA LYS A 95 8.35 -10.97 0.25
C LYS A 95 7.11 -10.73 -0.62
N PHE A 96 7.17 -9.77 -1.55
CA PHE A 96 6.03 -9.50 -2.45
C PHE A 96 5.70 -10.70 -3.34
N LYS A 97 6.70 -11.41 -3.88
CA LYS A 97 6.51 -12.66 -4.64
C LYS A 97 5.82 -13.74 -3.82
N GLY A 98 6.01 -13.78 -2.50
CA GLY A 98 5.36 -14.73 -1.61
C GLY A 98 3.83 -14.57 -1.50
N PHE A 99 3.28 -13.46 -2.01
CA PHE A 99 1.85 -13.13 -1.97
C PHE A 99 1.22 -13.02 -3.38
N GLN A 100 1.93 -13.44 -4.44
CA GLN A 100 1.43 -13.49 -5.81
C GLN A 100 0.77 -14.84 -6.14
#